data_AF-A0A9E1LR80-F1
#
_entry.id   AF-A0A9E1LR80-F1
#
_cell.length_a   1.000
_cell.length_b   1.000
_cell.length_c   1.000
_cell.angle_alpha   90.00
_cell.angle_beta   90.00
_cell.angle_gamma   90.00
#
_symmetry.space_group_name_H-M   'P 1'
#
loop_
_entity.id
_entity.type
_entity.pdbx_description
1 polymer ?
#
loop_
_entity_poly.entity_id
_entity_poly.type
_entity_poly.pdbx_seq_one_letter_code
_entity_poly.pdbx_strand_id
1 'polypeptide(L)'
;MLDELFRGAREDWLARQALVPAAQLERIVADVAAPMDVLAALGPREQVHLIAEIKRKSPSKGDLAPISDPVELATAYERGGASIISVLTEGRRFGGSLDDLTKVAQAVHIPVLRKDFLDSEYQILEARAAGADLVLLIMAGLIDERVEILLEFAKSLGMQALVEAHSAEEVDRAVACGA
;
A
#
# COMPACT_ATOMS: atom_id res chain seq x y z
N MET A 1 19.82 0.37 5.26
CA MET A 1 19.03 -0.12 4.11
C MET A 1 17.61 0.42 4.16
N LEU A 2 16.85 0.19 5.24
CA LEU A 2 15.49 0.71 5.39
C LEU A 2 15.44 2.25 5.34
N ASP A 3 16.36 2.93 6.03
CA ASP A 3 16.46 4.41 5.99
C ASP A 3 16.66 4.96 4.57
N GLU A 4 17.39 4.23 3.71
CA GLU A 4 17.58 4.65 2.32
C GLU A 4 16.30 4.51 1.50
N LEU A 5 15.47 3.51 1.81
CA LEU A 5 14.19 3.30 1.15
C LEU A 5 13.21 4.42 1.51
N PHE A 6 13.10 4.75 2.80
CA PHE A 6 12.30 5.89 3.25
C PHE A 6 12.80 7.22 2.68
N ARG A 7 14.12 7.45 2.68
CA ARG A 7 14.69 8.66 2.07
C ARG A 7 14.38 8.76 0.58
N GLY A 8 14.53 7.67 -0.16
CA GLY A 8 14.20 7.62 -1.59
C GLY A 8 12.71 7.87 -1.85
N ALA A 9 11.84 7.21 -1.09
CA ALA A 9 10.39 7.41 -1.17
C ALA A 9 10.01 8.87 -0.86
N ARG A 10 10.69 9.49 0.11
CA ARG A 10 10.50 10.89 0.48
C ARG A 10 10.88 11.86 -0.63
N GLU A 11 12.05 11.67 -1.23
CA GLU A 11 12.47 12.44 -2.42
C GLU A 11 11.44 12.30 -3.55
N ASP A 12 10.96 11.08 -3.80
CA ASP A 12 10.03 10.79 -4.89
C ASP A 12 8.65 11.41 -4.67
N TRP A 13 8.07 11.31 -3.47
CA TRP A 13 6.76 11.90 -3.21
C TRP A 13 6.81 13.42 -3.11
N LEU A 14 7.91 14.02 -2.61
CA LEU A 14 8.10 15.47 -2.64
C LEU A 14 8.14 16.01 -4.07
N ALA A 15 8.83 15.31 -4.97
CA ALA A 15 8.86 15.66 -6.38
C ALA A 15 7.46 15.56 -7.02
N ARG A 16 6.67 14.54 -6.69
CA ARG A 16 5.29 14.42 -7.16
C ARG A 16 4.38 15.50 -6.57
N GLN A 17 4.51 15.81 -5.28
CA GLN A 17 3.72 16.86 -4.60
C GLN A 17 3.95 18.24 -5.22
N ALA A 18 5.17 18.53 -5.69
CA ALA A 18 5.47 19.78 -6.38
C ALA A 18 4.72 19.92 -7.73
N LEU A 19 4.35 18.80 -8.35
CA LEU A 19 3.62 18.77 -9.63
C LEU A 19 2.11 18.62 -9.43
N VAL A 20 1.71 17.81 -8.46
CA VAL A 20 0.31 17.51 -8.12
C VAL A 20 0.11 17.84 -6.63
N PRO A 21 -0.38 19.04 -6.29
CA PRO A 21 -0.59 19.42 -4.90
C PRO A 21 -1.63 18.54 -4.19
N ALA A 22 -1.53 18.44 -2.86
CA ALA A 22 -2.48 17.66 -2.04
C ALA A 22 -3.95 18.03 -2.31
N ALA A 23 -4.26 19.32 -2.46
CA ALA A 23 -5.62 19.80 -2.77
C ALA A 23 -6.17 19.27 -4.10
N GLN A 24 -5.31 18.91 -5.06
CA GLN A 24 -5.74 18.26 -6.30
C GLN A 24 -6.03 16.78 -6.05
N LEU A 25 -5.22 16.09 -5.25
CA LEU A 25 -5.48 14.69 -4.86
C LEU A 25 -6.77 14.58 -4.05
N GLU A 26 -7.04 15.50 -3.13
CA GLU A 26 -8.29 15.52 -2.35
C GLU A 26 -9.53 15.58 -3.26
N ARG A 27 -9.48 16.36 -4.36
CA ARG A 27 -10.55 16.40 -5.36
C ARG A 27 -10.69 15.08 -6.11
N ILE A 28 -9.57 14.48 -6.50
CA ILE A 28 -9.59 13.17 -7.17
C ILE A 28 -10.18 12.11 -6.22
N VAL A 29 -9.75 12.08 -4.96
CA VAL A 29 -10.25 11.16 -3.94
C VAL A 29 -11.75 11.33 -3.71
N ALA A 30 -12.28 12.55 -3.80
CA ALA A 30 -13.72 12.80 -3.69
C ALA A 30 -14.55 12.18 -4.85
N ASP A 31 -13.94 11.96 -6.01
CA ASP A 31 -14.59 11.38 -7.20
C ASP A 31 -14.34 9.86 -7.34
N VAL A 32 -13.39 9.30 -6.58
CA VAL A 32 -13.10 7.85 -6.58
C VAL A 32 -14.13 7.11 -5.71
N ALA A 33 -14.51 5.90 -6.15
CA ALA A 33 -15.39 5.04 -5.36
C ALA A 33 -14.84 4.78 -3.95
N ALA A 34 -15.75 4.62 -2.99
CA ALA A 34 -15.37 4.29 -1.62
C ALA A 34 -14.48 3.04 -1.56
N PRO A 35 -13.52 2.97 -0.61
CA PRO A 35 -12.72 1.77 -0.40
C PRO A 35 -13.57 0.53 -0.20
N MET A 36 -13.09 -0.61 -0.70
CA MET A 36 -13.69 -1.91 -0.38
C MET A 36 -13.56 -2.22 1.12
N ASP A 37 -14.49 -3.00 1.66
CA ASP A 37 -14.44 -3.45 3.05
C ASP A 37 -13.37 -4.55 3.22
N VAL A 38 -12.16 -4.11 3.57
CA VAL A 38 -10.99 -4.97 3.79
C VAL A 38 -11.22 -5.95 4.94
N LEU A 39 -11.91 -5.54 6.01
CA LEU A 39 -12.15 -6.42 7.16
C LEU A 39 -13.18 -7.50 6.82
N ALA A 40 -14.20 -7.17 6.01
CA ALA A 40 -15.11 -8.18 5.46
C ALA A 40 -14.38 -9.16 4.53
N ALA A 41 -13.44 -8.69 3.70
CA ALA A 41 -12.63 -9.55 2.83
C ALA A 41 -11.70 -10.51 3.61
N LEU A 42 -11.34 -10.14 4.85
CA LEU A 42 -10.57 -10.95 5.80
C LEU A 42 -11.46 -11.61 6.87
N GLY A 43 -12.78 -11.62 6.66
CA GLY A 43 -13.74 -12.20 7.59
C GLY A 43 -13.64 -13.73 7.68
N PRO A 44 -14.25 -14.36 8.70
CA PRO A 44 -14.09 -15.78 8.97
C PRO A 44 -14.39 -16.69 7.78
N ARG A 45 -13.45 -17.61 7.47
CA ARG A 45 -13.63 -18.68 6.49
C ARG A 45 -12.75 -19.89 6.83
N GLU A 46 -13.01 -21.03 6.19
CA GLU A 46 -12.23 -22.26 6.42
C GLU A 46 -10.83 -22.21 5.78
N GLN A 47 -10.66 -21.45 4.69
CA GLN A 47 -9.39 -21.35 3.96
C GLN A 47 -8.50 -20.22 4.48
N VAL A 48 -7.18 -20.39 4.36
CA VAL A 48 -6.20 -19.36 4.72
C VAL A 48 -6.37 -18.13 3.83
N HIS A 49 -6.54 -16.94 4.41
CA HIS A 49 -6.50 -15.68 3.66
C HIS A 49 -5.13 -15.43 3.05
N LEU A 50 -5.13 -14.97 1.79
CA LEU A 50 -3.90 -14.70 1.05
C LEU A 50 -3.89 -13.25 0.56
N ILE A 51 -2.88 -12.50 0.97
CA ILE A 51 -2.49 -11.24 0.32
C ILE A 51 -1.46 -11.59 -0.75
N ALA A 52 -1.85 -11.58 -2.02
CA ALA A 52 -0.97 -11.98 -3.12
C ALA A 52 -0.22 -10.77 -3.67
N GLU A 53 1.12 -10.84 -3.70
CA GLU A 53 1.97 -9.69 -4.01
C GLU A 53 2.48 -9.70 -5.47
N ILE A 54 2.35 -8.55 -6.12
CA ILE A 54 2.93 -8.24 -7.43
C ILE A 54 4.24 -7.48 -7.19
N LYS A 55 5.37 -8.15 -7.45
CA LYS A 55 6.71 -7.62 -7.20
C LYS A 55 7.69 -8.06 -8.29
N ARG A 56 8.29 -7.10 -9.00
CA ARG A 56 9.25 -7.38 -10.09
C ARG A 56 10.67 -7.61 -9.59
N LYS A 57 11.10 -6.87 -8.57
CA LYS A 57 12.47 -6.92 -8.04
C LYS A 57 12.47 -6.94 -6.53
N SER A 58 13.55 -7.43 -5.94
CA SER A 58 13.84 -7.20 -4.52
C SER A 58 15.33 -6.97 -4.33
N PRO A 59 15.75 -6.07 -3.41
CA PRO A 59 17.18 -5.84 -3.15
C PRO A 59 17.96 -7.10 -2.78
N SER A 60 17.32 -8.06 -2.11
CA SER A 60 17.95 -9.30 -1.67
C SER A 60 18.09 -10.37 -2.76
N LYS A 61 17.20 -10.38 -3.77
CA LYS A 61 17.17 -11.44 -4.81
C LYS A 61 17.37 -10.93 -6.23
N GLY A 62 17.49 -9.62 -6.43
CA GLY A 62 17.55 -9.00 -7.76
C GLY A 62 16.21 -9.08 -8.48
N ASP A 63 16.26 -9.31 -9.79
CA ASP A 63 15.08 -9.51 -10.63
C ASP A 63 14.38 -10.83 -10.27
N LEU A 64 13.07 -10.77 -10.08
CA LEU A 64 12.22 -11.93 -9.87
C LEU A 64 11.64 -12.41 -11.20
N ALA A 65 10.62 -13.27 -11.14
CA ALA A 65 9.91 -13.71 -12.33
C ALA A 65 9.42 -12.50 -13.15
N PRO A 66 9.57 -12.54 -14.49
CA PRO A 66 9.12 -11.45 -15.33
C PRO A 66 7.60 -11.28 -15.21
N ILE A 67 7.16 -10.03 -15.05
CA ILE A 67 5.75 -9.64 -15.02
C ILE A 67 5.52 -8.76 -16.25
N SER A 68 5.03 -9.37 -17.34
CA SER A 68 4.70 -8.67 -18.58
C SER A 68 3.53 -7.71 -18.39
N ASP A 69 2.52 -8.14 -17.63
CA ASP A 69 1.34 -7.35 -17.32
C ASP A 69 0.94 -7.56 -15.84
N PRO A 70 0.98 -6.52 -14.99
CA PRO A 70 0.53 -6.63 -13.61
C PRO A 70 -0.97 -6.95 -13.50
N VAL A 71 -1.79 -6.54 -14.47
CA VAL A 71 -3.24 -6.81 -14.47
C VAL A 71 -3.52 -8.28 -14.70
N GLU A 72 -2.83 -8.90 -15.66
CA GLU A 72 -2.96 -10.35 -15.91
C GLU A 72 -2.60 -11.15 -14.66
N LEU A 73 -1.51 -10.79 -13.98
CA LEU A 73 -1.08 -11.45 -12.75
C LEU A 73 -2.06 -11.22 -11.59
N ALA A 74 -2.55 -10.00 -11.40
CA ALA A 74 -3.56 -9.68 -10.38
C ALA A 74 -4.84 -10.49 -10.57
N THR A 75 -5.33 -10.55 -11.81
CA THR A 75 -6.52 -11.32 -12.19
C THR A 75 -6.31 -12.81 -11.95
N ALA A 76 -5.12 -13.33 -12.25
CA ALA A 76 -4.77 -14.72 -11.96
C ALA A 76 -4.77 -15.02 -10.46
N TYR A 77 -4.23 -14.11 -9.63
CA TYR A 77 -4.26 -14.24 -8.18
C TYR A 77 -5.66 -14.19 -7.60
N GLU A 78 -6.50 -13.27 -8.08
CA GLU A 78 -7.91 -13.18 -7.70
C GLU A 78 -8.64 -14.50 -8.03
N ARG A 79 -8.51 -15.01 -9.26
CA ARG A 79 -9.07 -16.32 -9.66
C ARG A 79 -8.52 -17.48 -8.84
N GLY A 80 -7.29 -17.37 -8.35
CA GLY A 80 -6.64 -18.33 -7.46
C GLY A 80 -7.13 -18.26 -6.01
N GLY A 81 -8.00 -17.31 -5.66
CA GLY A 81 -8.57 -17.18 -4.32
C GLY A 81 -7.80 -16.25 -3.38
N ALA A 82 -7.00 -15.33 -3.92
CA ALA A 82 -6.44 -14.23 -3.15
C ALA A 82 -7.57 -13.40 -2.50
N SER A 83 -7.36 -12.98 -1.26
CA SER A 83 -8.28 -12.11 -0.53
C SER A 83 -7.97 -10.63 -0.79
N ILE A 84 -6.70 -10.31 -1.02
CA ILE A 84 -6.21 -8.94 -1.27
C ILE A 84 -5.07 -9.03 -2.28
N ILE A 85 -4.98 -8.05 -3.19
CA ILE A 85 -3.79 -7.88 -4.05
C ILE A 85 -2.87 -6.83 -3.44
N SER A 86 -1.60 -7.16 -3.25
CA SER A 86 -0.56 -6.21 -2.85
C SER A 86 0.24 -5.77 -4.06
N VAL A 87 0.29 -4.47 -4.31
CA VAL A 87 1.05 -3.90 -5.44
C VAL A 87 2.22 -3.10 -4.92
N LEU A 88 3.44 -3.50 -5.28
CA LEU A 88 4.64 -2.69 -5.01
C LEU A 88 4.62 -1.44 -5.89
N THR A 89 4.68 -0.26 -5.27
CA THR A 89 4.74 1.03 -6.00
C THR A 89 6.10 1.72 -5.94
N GLU A 90 7.04 1.21 -5.14
CA GLU A 90 8.40 1.73 -5.04
C GLU A 90 9.18 1.45 -6.34
N GLY A 91 9.69 2.51 -6.97
CA GLY A 91 10.30 2.42 -8.30
C GLY A 91 11.80 2.15 -8.31
N ARG A 92 12.56 2.61 -7.32
CA ARG A 92 14.04 2.64 -7.39
C ARG A 92 14.67 1.27 -7.13
N ARG A 93 14.09 0.48 -6.23
CA ARG A 93 14.61 -0.80 -5.75
C ARG A 93 13.72 -1.98 -6.11
N PHE A 94 12.40 -1.77 -6.20
CA PHE A 94 11.43 -2.85 -6.44
C PHE A 94 10.87 -2.86 -7.87
N GLY A 95 11.08 -1.79 -8.65
CA GLY A 95 10.59 -1.68 -10.03
C GLY A 95 9.06 -1.64 -10.13
N GLY A 96 8.42 -1.10 -9.09
CA GLY A 96 6.99 -0.84 -9.04
C GLY A 96 6.63 0.54 -9.57
N SER A 97 5.33 0.84 -9.62
CA SER A 97 4.83 2.17 -9.96
C SER A 97 3.42 2.40 -9.44
N LEU A 98 3.04 3.67 -9.25
CA LEU A 98 1.65 4.05 -8.97
C LEU A 98 0.70 3.72 -10.13
N ASP A 99 1.20 3.70 -11.37
CA ASP A 99 0.41 3.31 -12.55
C ASP A 99 0.03 1.82 -12.51
N ASP A 100 0.93 0.94 -12.04
CA ASP A 100 0.61 -0.47 -11.80
C ASP A 100 -0.53 -0.61 -10.79
N LEU A 101 -0.48 0.16 -9.69
CA LEU A 101 -1.54 0.17 -8.67
C LEU A 101 -2.89 0.58 -9.27
N THR A 102 -2.93 1.69 -10.01
CA THR A 102 -4.16 2.18 -10.65
C THR A 102 -4.75 1.13 -11.60
N LYS A 103 -3.93 0.51 -12.45
CA LYS A 103 -4.39 -0.51 -13.40
C LYS A 103 -4.91 -1.75 -12.70
N VAL A 104 -4.22 -2.21 -11.64
CA VAL A 104 -4.65 -3.37 -10.86
C VAL A 104 -5.95 -3.09 -10.13
N ALA A 105 -6.07 -1.94 -9.46
CA ALA A 105 -7.28 -1.54 -8.74
C ALA A 105 -8.51 -1.41 -9.66
N GLN A 106 -8.32 -1.07 -10.93
CA GLN A 106 -9.40 -1.03 -11.93
C GLN A 106 -9.82 -2.41 -12.45
N ALA A 107 -8.99 -3.44 -12.28
CA ALA A 107 -9.18 -4.73 -12.94
C ALA A 107 -9.69 -5.84 -12.02
N VAL A 108 -9.41 -5.77 -10.70
CA VAL A 108 -9.82 -6.78 -9.72
C VAL A 108 -11.02 -6.33 -8.90
N HIS A 109 -11.73 -7.28 -8.30
CA HIS A 109 -12.94 -7.08 -7.50
C HIS A 109 -12.73 -7.45 -6.02
N ILE A 110 -11.47 -7.49 -5.59
CA ILE A 110 -11.01 -7.71 -4.21
C ILE A 110 -10.13 -6.53 -3.78
N PRO A 111 -9.97 -6.26 -2.47
CA PRO A 111 -9.22 -5.11 -2.01
C PRO A 111 -7.77 -5.07 -2.49
N VAL A 112 -7.24 -3.85 -2.69
CA VAL A 112 -5.87 -3.63 -3.16
C VAL A 112 -5.04 -2.83 -2.16
N LEU A 113 -3.91 -3.40 -1.74
CA LEU A 113 -2.91 -2.80 -0.86
C LEU A 113 -1.86 -2.04 -1.70
N ARG A 114 -1.66 -0.76 -1.38
CA ARG A 114 -0.43 -0.05 -1.78
C ARG A 114 0.72 -0.48 -0.87
N LYS A 115 1.67 -1.22 -1.44
CA LYS A 115 2.90 -1.63 -0.75
C LYS A 115 4.06 -0.70 -1.14
N ASP A 116 4.46 0.16 -0.21
CA ASP A 116 5.49 1.17 -0.40
C ASP A 116 5.99 1.68 0.97
N PHE A 117 6.97 2.58 0.99
CA PHE A 117 7.51 3.20 2.20
C PHE A 117 6.82 4.55 2.44
N LEU A 118 5.82 4.57 3.32
CA LEU A 118 4.98 5.74 3.58
C LEU A 118 5.42 6.47 4.85
N ASP A 119 5.69 7.77 4.75
CA ASP A 119 5.94 8.67 5.88
C ASP A 119 5.08 9.95 5.86
N SER A 120 4.14 10.05 4.91
CA SER A 120 3.27 11.23 4.75
C SER A 120 1.84 10.89 4.32
N GLU A 121 0.90 11.70 4.82
CA GLU A 121 -0.50 11.79 4.43
C GLU A 121 -0.67 12.00 2.93
N TYR A 122 0.25 12.73 2.30
CA TYR A 122 0.26 12.92 0.84
C TYR A 122 0.35 11.59 0.09
N GLN A 123 1.17 10.64 0.57
CA GLN A 123 1.25 9.32 -0.05
C GLN A 123 -0.02 8.50 0.18
N ILE A 124 -0.72 8.68 1.29
CA ILE A 124 -2.02 8.03 1.52
C ILE A 124 -3.08 8.61 0.56
N LEU A 125 -3.09 9.93 0.33
CA LEU A 125 -3.93 10.55 -0.70
C LEU A 125 -3.62 9.98 -2.10
N GLU A 126 -2.34 9.84 -2.46
CA GLU A 126 -1.94 9.20 -3.72
C GLU A 126 -2.45 7.76 -3.80
N ALA A 127 -2.37 7.00 -2.70
CA ALA A 127 -2.83 5.62 -2.66
C ALA A 127 -4.35 5.54 -2.94
N ARG A 128 -5.15 6.37 -2.25
CA ARG A 128 -6.59 6.41 -2.44
C ARG A 128 -6.99 6.90 -3.82
N ALA A 129 -6.32 7.93 -4.34
CA ALA A 129 -6.52 8.43 -5.69
C ALA A 129 -6.21 7.37 -6.76
N ALA A 130 -5.24 6.50 -6.51
CA ALA A 130 -4.90 5.34 -7.34
C ALA A 130 -5.80 4.11 -7.11
N GLY A 131 -6.79 4.21 -6.22
CA GLY A 131 -7.77 3.15 -5.96
C GLY A 131 -7.39 2.14 -4.88
N ALA A 132 -6.32 2.35 -4.11
CA ALA A 132 -5.94 1.44 -3.03
C ALA A 132 -6.92 1.51 -1.85
N ASP A 133 -7.29 0.34 -1.31
CA ASP A 133 -8.21 0.18 -0.18
C ASP A 133 -7.48 0.14 1.17
N LEU A 134 -6.20 -0.18 1.12
CA LEU A 134 -5.33 -0.17 2.27
C LEU A 134 -3.89 0.23 1.92
N VAL A 135 -3.16 0.67 2.93
CA VAL A 135 -1.75 1.09 2.83
C VAL A 135 -0.88 0.32 3.81
N LEU A 136 0.42 0.23 3.52
CA LEU A 136 1.42 -0.35 4.43
C LEU A 136 2.04 0.75 5.31
N LEU A 137 2.10 0.53 6.62
CA LEU A 137 2.89 1.32 7.56
C LEU A 137 3.93 0.41 8.22
N ILE A 138 5.19 0.84 8.29
CA ILE A 138 6.29 -0.02 8.76
C ILE A 138 6.86 0.55 10.06
N MET A 139 6.70 -0.16 11.17
CA MET A 139 7.13 0.31 12.50
C MET A 139 8.63 0.59 12.59
N ALA A 140 9.44 -0.22 11.91
CA ALA A 140 10.89 -0.04 11.87
C ALA A 140 11.35 1.26 11.18
N GLY A 141 10.47 1.91 10.40
CA GLY A 141 10.77 3.15 9.67
C GLY A 141 10.04 4.39 10.18
N LEU A 142 9.19 4.25 11.20
CA LEU A 142 8.32 5.30 11.70
C LEU A 142 8.39 5.41 13.23
N ILE A 143 8.30 6.65 13.70
CA ILE A 143 8.04 6.94 15.13
C ILE A 143 6.55 6.79 15.42
N ASP A 144 6.21 6.52 16.67
CA ASP A 144 4.83 6.20 17.10
C ASP A 144 3.85 7.33 16.76
N GLU A 145 4.24 8.59 17.00
CA GLU A 145 3.40 9.75 16.67
C GLU A 145 3.08 9.84 15.18
N ARG A 146 4.02 9.42 14.33
CA ARG A 146 3.79 9.40 12.87
C ARG A 146 2.86 8.26 12.48
N VAL A 147 2.97 7.09 13.12
CA VAL A 147 2.08 5.96 12.87
C VAL A 147 0.64 6.31 13.24
N GLU A 148 0.42 6.90 14.42
CA GLU A 148 -0.90 7.37 14.87
C GLU A 148 -1.55 8.32 13.85
N ILE A 149 -0.81 9.36 13.43
CA ILE A 149 -1.29 10.32 12.42
C ILE A 149 -1.68 9.62 11.12
N LEU A 150 -0.83 8.71 10.62
CA LEU A 150 -1.08 8.02 9.35
C LEU A 150 -2.23 7.02 9.45
N LEU A 151 -2.40 6.35 10.61
CA LEU A 151 -3.53 5.47 10.89
C LEU A 151 -4.84 6.26 10.91
N GLU A 152 -4.89 7.36 11.65
CA GLU A 152 -6.08 8.23 11.70
C GLU A 152 -6.40 8.80 10.33
N PHE A 153 -5.39 9.23 9.58
CA PHE A 153 -5.59 9.78 8.25
C PHE A 153 -6.13 8.73 7.27
N ALA A 154 -5.56 7.51 7.24
CA ALA A 154 -6.09 6.41 6.44
C ALA A 154 -7.55 6.10 6.79
N LYS A 155 -7.87 6.01 8.09
CA LYS A 155 -9.23 5.80 8.60
C LYS A 155 -10.18 6.92 8.15
N SER A 156 -9.74 8.18 8.14
CA SER A 156 -10.56 9.32 7.70
C SER A 156 -10.94 9.27 6.21
N LEU A 157 -10.14 8.56 5.39
CA LEU A 157 -10.43 8.27 3.98
C LEU A 157 -11.21 6.96 3.78
N GLY A 158 -11.62 6.28 4.86
CA GLY A 158 -12.30 4.99 4.84
C GLY A 158 -11.37 3.80 4.53
N MET A 159 -10.06 4.02 4.46
CA MET A 159 -9.08 2.98 4.18
C MET A 159 -8.67 2.21 5.44
N GLN A 160 -8.10 1.03 5.25
CA GLN A 160 -7.37 0.32 6.31
C GLN A 160 -5.85 0.54 6.18
N ALA A 161 -5.11 0.19 7.23
CA ALA A 161 -3.66 0.13 7.20
C ALA A 161 -3.19 -1.25 7.66
N LEU A 162 -2.27 -1.85 6.91
CA LEU A 162 -1.50 -3.01 7.36
C LEU A 162 -0.24 -2.50 8.05
N VAL A 163 -0.09 -2.78 9.35
CA VAL A 163 1.07 -2.36 10.13
C VAL A 163 2.09 -3.50 10.22
N GLU A 164 3.27 -3.28 9.62
CA GLU A 164 4.38 -4.23 9.56
C GLU A 164 5.32 -4.03 10.76
N ALA A 165 5.57 -5.13 11.48
CA ALA A 165 6.46 -5.20 12.62
C ALA A 165 7.41 -6.41 12.49
N HIS A 166 8.66 -6.24 12.92
CA HIS A 166 9.72 -7.25 12.84
C HIS A 166 10.19 -7.75 14.22
N SER A 167 9.64 -7.20 15.30
CA SER A 167 9.95 -7.59 16.68
C SER A 167 8.71 -7.53 17.56
N ALA A 168 8.75 -8.20 18.71
CA ALA A 168 7.66 -8.12 19.69
C ALA A 168 7.45 -6.68 20.19
N GLU A 169 8.54 -5.93 20.37
CA GLU A 169 8.48 -4.52 20.76
C GLU A 169 7.79 -3.65 19.70
N GLU A 170 8.06 -3.89 18.41
CA GLU A 170 7.36 -3.20 17.32
C GLU A 170 5.87 -3.57 17.27
N VAL A 171 5.51 -4.81 17.61
CA VAL A 171 4.10 -5.22 17.74
C VAL A 171 3.42 -4.48 18.89
N ASP A 172 4.06 -4.42 20.07
CA ASP A 172 3.51 -3.72 21.23
C ASP A 172 3.30 -2.22 20.93
N ARG A 173 4.26 -1.58 20.26
CA ARG A 173 4.15 -0.20 19.77
C ARG A 173 3.01 -0.04 18.77
N ALA A 174 2.90 -0.92 17.77
CA ALA A 174 1.83 -0.89 16.77
C ALA A 174 0.44 -0.95 17.43
N VAL A 175 0.26 -1.88 18.38
CA VAL A 175 -0.99 -2.02 19.15
C VAL A 175 -1.27 -0.75 19.96
N ALA A 176 -0.25 -0.16 20.60
CA ALA A 176 -0.41 1.09 21.34
C ALA A 176 -0.86 2.27 20.45
N CYS A 177 -0.41 2.31 19.18
CA CYS A 177 -0.82 3.31 18.19
C CYS A 177 -2.24 3.08 17.62
N GLY A 178 -2.90 1.97 17.95
CA GLY A 178 -4.25 1.64 17.48
C GLY A 178 -4.31 0.99 16.10
N ALA A 179 -3.28 0.20 15.77
CA ALA A 179 -3.28 -0.75 14.65
C ALA A 179 -4.31 -1.88 14.84
#